data_AF-A0A9P6X590-F1
#
_entry.id   AF-A0A9P6X590-F1
#
_cell.length_a   1.000
_cell.length_b   1.000
_cell.length_c   1.000
_cell.angle_alpha   90.00
_cell.angle_beta   90.00
_cell.angle_gamma   90.00
#
_symmetry.space_group_name_H-M   'P 1'
#
loop_
_entity.id
_entity.type
_entity.pdbx_description
1 polymer ?
#
loop_
_entity_poly.entity_id
_entity_poly.type
_entity_poly.pdbx_seq_one_letter_code
_entity_poly.pdbx_strand_id
1 'polypeptide(L)'
;MPELASDILQKIQANRLDNDDLLITVATYDMRFELYNWIAFMKAAKEDRFLILCTDSALYQHLTHTGYKDQAVLVSKDWSNSGTVAGILQRLVYLDINPLMLDINQLVLQPRTREYLSTLMHIRWNTQLIVAQDSQSRINSGFIYLMRDSYPVKRLMALLLQTQMDRPDLTLQEAFNKTLDQFPLDLKSGFTLLLDALHFPDGESYFSRNLSKEIGINPYMVHVNHKTGKERIDLLKEHQLWYVDEEHIKQLDQQITNE
;
A
#
# COMPACT_ATOMS: atom_id res chain seq x y z
N MET A 1 -3.02 -8.52 22.28
CA MET A 1 -2.28 -7.42 21.62
C MET A 1 -2.44 -6.17 22.48
N PRO A 2 -1.40 -5.35 22.68
CA PRO A 2 -1.50 -4.08 23.42
C PRO A 2 -2.61 -3.20 22.85
N GLU A 3 -3.21 -2.31 23.64
CA GLU A 3 -4.18 -1.34 23.12
C GLU A 3 -3.47 -0.24 22.31
N LEU A 4 -4.05 0.20 21.19
CA LEU A 4 -3.50 1.34 20.46
C LEU A 4 -3.81 2.62 21.24
N ALA A 5 -2.91 3.61 21.17
CA ALA A 5 -3.18 4.92 21.75
C ALA A 5 -4.43 5.56 21.13
N SER A 6 -5.13 6.38 21.91
CA SER A 6 -6.43 6.94 21.52
C SER A 6 -6.35 7.88 20.32
N ASP A 7 -5.25 8.63 20.18
CA ASP A 7 -4.99 9.52 19.05
C ASP A 7 -4.87 8.76 17.72
N ILE A 8 -4.20 7.61 17.76
CA ILE A 8 -4.08 6.69 16.64
C ILE A 8 -5.45 6.15 16.23
N LEU A 9 -6.25 5.70 17.18
CA LEU A 9 -7.59 5.19 16.91
C LEU A 9 -8.49 6.27 16.30
N GLN A 10 -8.36 7.52 16.76
CA GLN A 10 -9.09 8.66 16.18
C GLN A 10 -8.70 8.90 14.71
N LYS A 11 -7.40 8.87 14.37
CA LYS A 11 -6.92 9.02 12.98
C LYS A 11 -7.41 7.90 12.08
N ILE A 12 -7.41 6.67 12.59
CA ILE A 12 -8.00 5.50 11.90
C ILE A 12 -9.48 5.74 11.62
N GLN A 13 -10.28 6.11 12.62
CA GLN A 13 -11.72 6.34 12.40
C GLN A 13 -11.99 7.53 11.47
N ALA A 14 -11.19 8.59 11.54
CA ALA A 14 -11.35 9.77 10.68
C ALA A 14 -11.06 9.49 9.19
N ASN A 15 -10.15 8.55 8.90
CA ASN A 15 -9.77 8.18 7.54
C ASN A 15 -10.42 6.87 7.06
N ARG A 16 -11.22 6.22 7.91
CA ARG A 16 -12.01 5.04 7.56
C ARG A 16 -13.10 5.44 6.57
N LEU A 17 -13.30 4.59 5.58
CA LEU A 17 -14.35 4.72 4.58
C LEU A 17 -15.65 4.06 5.07
N ASP A 18 -16.76 4.41 4.44
CA ASP A 18 -18.10 4.02 4.88
C ASP A 18 -18.34 2.49 4.81
N ASN A 19 -17.54 1.80 4.00
CA ASN A 19 -17.50 0.35 3.84
C ASN A 19 -16.41 -0.34 4.69
N ASP A 20 -15.88 0.38 5.67
CA ASP A 20 -14.83 -0.09 6.59
C ASP A 20 -13.45 -0.31 5.97
N ASP A 21 -13.28 0.11 4.72
CA ASP A 21 -11.97 0.18 4.09
C ASP A 21 -11.12 1.27 4.73
N LEU A 22 -9.83 0.98 4.85
CA LEU A 22 -8.83 1.95 5.22
C LEU A 22 -7.70 1.88 4.20
N LEU A 23 -7.61 2.93 3.37
CA LEU A 23 -6.50 3.10 2.44
C LEU A 23 -5.26 3.49 3.23
N ILE A 24 -4.18 2.70 3.08
CA ILE A 24 -2.92 2.93 3.78
C ILE A 24 -1.72 2.86 2.85
N THR A 25 -0.66 3.55 3.23
CA THR A 25 0.69 3.33 2.73
C THR A 25 1.69 3.34 3.89
N VAL A 26 2.86 2.73 3.70
CA VAL A 26 3.94 2.69 4.69
C VAL A 26 5.17 3.34 4.08
N ALA A 27 5.80 4.28 4.80
CA ALA A 27 6.93 5.04 4.27
C ALA A 27 7.93 5.44 5.37
N THR A 28 9.15 5.73 4.93
CA THR A 28 10.23 6.33 5.72
C THR A 28 10.60 7.70 5.15
N TYR A 29 11.30 8.54 5.91
CA TYR A 29 11.69 9.89 5.50
C TYR A 29 12.50 9.94 4.19
N ASP A 30 13.33 8.93 3.94
CA ASP A 30 14.12 8.83 2.72
C ASP A 30 13.26 8.68 1.46
N MET A 31 12.01 8.23 1.62
CA MET A 31 11.04 8.05 0.52
C MET A 31 10.10 9.24 0.35
N ARG A 32 10.33 10.36 1.04
CA ARG A 32 9.37 11.48 1.07
C ARG A 32 9.04 12.04 -0.31
N PHE A 33 10.00 12.12 -1.22
CA PHE A 33 9.74 12.62 -2.58
C PHE A 33 8.74 11.72 -3.32
N GLU A 34 8.97 10.40 -3.30
CA GLU A 34 8.05 9.41 -3.87
C GLU A 34 6.70 9.41 -3.16
N LEU A 35 6.67 9.60 -1.84
CA LEU A 35 5.44 9.73 -1.07
C LEU A 35 4.62 10.96 -1.50
N TYR A 36 5.24 12.12 -1.71
CA TYR A 36 4.52 13.29 -2.23
C TYR A 36 4.00 13.05 -3.65
N ASN A 37 4.72 12.27 -4.46
CA ASN A 37 4.24 11.88 -5.78
C ASN A 37 3.00 11.00 -5.66
N TRP A 38 3.05 10.01 -4.77
CA TRP A 38 1.92 9.15 -4.45
C TRP A 38 0.71 9.96 -3.97
N ILE A 39 0.90 10.90 -3.04
CA ILE A 39 -0.16 11.81 -2.57
C ILE A 39 -0.76 12.62 -3.74
N ALA A 40 0.05 13.07 -4.70
CA ALA A 40 -0.45 13.77 -5.87
C ALA A 40 -1.35 12.88 -6.73
N PHE A 41 -1.00 11.60 -6.93
CA PHE A 41 -1.87 10.63 -7.61
C PHE A 41 -3.15 10.34 -6.83
N MET A 42 -3.08 10.21 -5.50
CA MET A 42 -4.29 10.04 -4.68
C MET A 42 -5.25 11.23 -4.82
N LYS A 43 -4.72 12.46 -4.74
CA LYS A 43 -5.50 13.68 -4.95
C LYS A 43 -6.10 13.75 -6.35
N ALA A 44 -5.34 13.39 -7.38
CA ALA A 44 -5.83 13.34 -8.76
C ALA A 44 -6.97 12.30 -8.93
N ALA A 45 -6.88 11.18 -8.22
CA ALA A 45 -7.92 10.16 -8.14
C ALA A 45 -9.12 10.55 -7.26
N LYS A 46 -9.07 11.72 -6.60
CA LYS A 46 -10.04 12.24 -5.62
C LYS A 46 -10.15 11.39 -4.34
N GLU A 47 -9.04 10.80 -3.93
CA GLU A 47 -8.91 10.10 -2.66
C GLU A 47 -8.27 11.04 -1.62
N ASP A 48 -9.06 11.45 -0.63
CA ASP A 48 -8.67 12.39 0.44
C ASP A 48 -8.54 11.73 1.81
N ARG A 49 -9.18 10.57 2.00
CA ARG A 49 -9.13 9.74 3.20
C ARG A 49 -8.13 8.60 3.03
N PHE A 50 -6.95 8.75 3.61
CA PHE A 50 -5.90 7.72 3.65
C PHE A 50 -5.00 7.94 4.87
N LEU A 51 -4.29 6.87 5.28
CA LEU A 51 -3.25 6.97 6.30
C LEU A 51 -1.86 6.67 5.74
N ILE A 52 -0.91 7.50 6.14
CA ILE A 52 0.51 7.28 5.94
C ILE A 52 1.09 6.79 7.26
N LEU A 53 1.55 5.55 7.24
CA LEU A 53 2.14 4.89 8.41
C LEU A 53 3.66 5.11 8.35
N CYS A 54 4.12 6.08 9.11
CA CYS A 54 5.51 6.49 9.18
C CYS A 54 6.32 5.51 10.03
N THR A 55 7.39 4.94 9.46
CA THR A 55 8.29 4.03 10.19
C THR A 55 9.35 4.75 11.02
N ASP A 56 9.47 6.07 10.86
CA ASP A 56 10.42 6.90 11.59
C ASP A 56 9.78 8.24 11.99
N SER A 57 10.35 8.87 13.03
CA SER A 57 9.84 10.13 13.57
C SER A 57 10.09 11.33 12.65
N ALA A 58 11.13 11.30 11.81
CA ALA A 58 11.46 12.41 10.93
C ALA A 58 10.37 12.58 9.85
N LEU A 59 9.90 11.48 9.25
CA LEU A 59 8.76 11.52 8.34
C LEU A 59 7.48 11.97 9.04
N TYR A 60 7.19 11.44 10.23
CA TYR A 60 6.00 11.84 10.97
C TYR A 60 5.99 13.35 11.29
N GLN A 61 7.11 13.88 11.76
CA GLN A 61 7.28 15.32 12.01
C GLN A 61 7.14 16.11 10.71
N HIS A 62 7.82 15.70 9.65
CA HIS A 62 7.74 16.36 8.35
C HIS A 62 6.29 16.45 7.83
N LEU A 63 5.55 15.35 7.84
CA LEU A 63 4.15 15.33 7.42
C LEU A 63 3.24 16.17 8.33
N THR A 64 3.53 16.18 9.64
CA THR A 64 2.77 17.00 10.60
C THR A 64 2.94 18.50 10.32
N HIS A 65 4.16 18.97 10.05
CA HIS A 65 4.45 20.38 9.75
C HIS A 65 3.90 20.81 8.39
N THR A 66 3.78 19.87 7.45
CA THR A 66 3.34 20.14 6.06
C THR A 66 1.84 19.95 5.86
N GLY A 67 1.07 19.81 6.94
CA GLY A 67 -0.39 19.79 6.90
C GLY A 67 -1.05 18.41 6.75
N TYR A 68 -0.28 17.33 6.83
CA TYR A 68 -0.77 15.94 6.78
C TYR A 68 -0.88 15.30 8.16
N LYS A 69 -1.02 16.10 9.23
CA LYS A 69 -1.09 15.61 10.62
C LYS A 69 -2.19 14.57 10.82
N ASP A 70 -3.33 14.74 10.15
CA ASP A 70 -4.50 13.87 10.31
C ASP A 70 -4.39 12.57 9.50
N GLN A 71 -3.52 12.55 8.49
CA GLN A 71 -3.20 11.39 7.66
C GLN A 71 -1.94 10.65 8.14
N ALA A 72 -1.04 11.33 8.87
CA ALA A 72 0.23 10.75 9.30
C ALA A 72 0.11 10.04 10.65
N VAL A 73 0.74 8.88 10.77
CA VAL A 73 0.74 8.07 11.99
C VAL A 73 2.14 7.50 12.19
N LEU A 74 2.75 7.76 13.35
CA LEU A 74 4.01 7.13 13.71
C LEU A 74 3.76 5.69 14.17
N VAL A 75 4.36 4.72 13.47
CA VAL A 75 4.32 3.31 13.84
C VAL A 75 5.27 3.09 15.02
N SER A 76 4.71 2.94 16.22
CA SER A 76 5.48 2.55 17.41
C SER A 76 5.59 1.02 17.52
N LYS A 77 6.37 0.53 18.50
CA LYS A 77 6.37 -0.89 18.88
C LYS A 77 4.99 -1.40 19.33
N ASP A 78 4.08 -0.52 19.72
CA ASP A 78 2.74 -0.90 20.18
C ASP A 78 1.79 -1.20 19.01
N TRP A 79 2.11 -0.71 17.79
CA TRP A 79 1.34 -1.00 16.58
C TRP A 79 1.49 -2.43 16.09
N SER A 80 2.68 -2.99 16.25
CA SER A 80 3.04 -4.25 15.65
C SER A 80 3.99 -4.97 16.59
N ASN A 81 3.72 -6.26 16.82
CA ASN A 81 4.60 -7.12 17.61
C ASN A 81 6.05 -7.18 17.05
N SER A 82 6.32 -6.63 15.85
CA SER A 82 7.59 -6.69 15.14
C SER A 82 8.04 -5.42 14.39
N GLY A 83 7.28 -4.33 14.36
CA GLY A 83 7.61 -3.13 13.55
C GLY A 83 7.43 -3.31 12.03
N THR A 84 6.95 -4.47 11.57
CA THR A 84 6.88 -4.82 10.14
C THR A 84 5.54 -4.43 9.50
N VAL A 85 5.54 -4.26 8.18
CA VAL A 85 4.31 -4.06 7.39
C VAL A 85 3.32 -5.21 7.59
N ALA A 86 3.80 -6.46 7.67
CA ALA A 86 2.96 -7.62 8.00
C ALA A 86 2.27 -7.48 9.36
N GLY A 87 2.98 -7.01 10.37
CA GLY A 87 2.43 -6.75 11.70
C GLY A 87 1.37 -5.64 11.69
N ILE A 88 1.57 -4.60 10.90
CA ILE A 88 0.60 -3.52 10.71
C ILE A 88 -0.68 -4.04 10.05
N LEU A 89 -0.58 -4.77 8.93
CA LEU A 89 -1.73 -5.36 8.25
C LEU A 89 -2.51 -6.30 9.16
N GLN A 90 -1.80 -7.17 9.88
CA GLN A 90 -2.41 -8.04 10.89
C GLN A 90 -3.17 -7.21 11.93
N ARG A 91 -2.56 -6.17 12.49
CA ARG A 91 -3.18 -5.33 13.52
C ARG A 91 -4.48 -4.71 13.03
N LEU A 92 -4.50 -4.17 11.81
CA LEU A 92 -5.69 -3.55 11.22
C LEU A 92 -6.83 -4.56 11.02
N VAL A 93 -6.52 -5.75 10.49
CA VAL A 93 -7.52 -6.83 10.36
C VAL A 93 -8.10 -7.23 11.73
N TYR A 94 -7.27 -7.27 12.78
CA TYR A 94 -7.71 -7.62 14.14
C TYR A 94 -8.49 -6.49 14.83
N LEU A 95 -8.37 -5.25 14.35
CA LEU A 95 -9.19 -4.10 14.76
C LEU A 95 -10.50 -3.99 13.98
N ASP A 96 -10.83 -5.02 13.20
CA ASP A 96 -12.04 -5.06 12.40
C ASP A 96 -12.11 -3.94 11.35
N ILE A 97 -11.02 -3.78 10.61
CA ILE A 97 -10.84 -2.83 9.49
C ILE A 97 -10.39 -3.61 8.25
N ASN A 98 -10.87 -3.23 7.06
CA ASN A 98 -10.42 -3.80 5.79
C ASN A 98 -9.21 -3.00 5.28
N PRO A 99 -7.94 -3.40 5.54
CA PRO A 99 -6.81 -2.64 5.04
C PRO A 99 -6.71 -2.80 3.51
N LEU A 100 -6.67 -1.66 2.82
CA LEU A 100 -6.33 -1.54 1.41
C LEU A 100 -4.97 -0.84 1.34
N MET A 101 -3.91 -1.62 1.21
CA MET A 101 -2.54 -1.13 1.20
C MET A 101 -2.06 -0.90 -0.22
N LEU A 102 -1.56 0.31 -0.46
CA LEU A 102 -0.81 0.68 -1.65
C LEU A 102 0.62 1.00 -1.22
N ASP A 103 1.60 0.33 -1.82
CA ASP A 103 2.99 0.79 -1.75
C ASP A 103 3.09 2.20 -2.34
N ILE A 104 4.03 3.02 -1.87
CA ILE A 104 4.23 4.39 -2.37
C ILE A 104 4.54 4.41 -3.89
N ASN A 105 5.02 3.30 -4.46
CA ASN A 105 5.29 3.15 -5.89
C ASN A 105 4.09 2.57 -6.66
N GLN A 106 2.97 2.27 -5.98
CA GLN A 106 1.71 1.86 -6.59
C GLN A 106 0.90 3.13 -6.93
N LEU A 107 1.00 3.60 -8.16
CA LEU A 107 0.39 4.85 -8.61
C LEU A 107 -1.04 4.59 -9.11
N VAL A 108 -2.00 5.36 -8.59
CA VAL A 108 -3.42 5.31 -9.03
C VAL A 108 -3.62 6.24 -10.22
N LEU A 109 -3.81 5.68 -11.40
CA LEU A 109 -3.85 6.42 -12.66
C LEU A 109 -5.26 6.90 -13.03
N GLN A 110 -6.30 6.22 -12.52
CA GLN A 110 -7.69 6.52 -12.87
C GLN A 110 -8.51 6.87 -11.62
N PRO A 111 -9.43 7.85 -11.71
CA PRO A 111 -10.44 8.06 -10.70
C PRO A 111 -11.31 6.81 -10.52
N ARG A 112 -11.87 6.65 -9.33
CA ARG A 112 -12.76 5.53 -8.97
C ARG A 112 -12.12 4.14 -8.95
N THR A 113 -10.78 4.05 -8.99
CA THR A 113 -10.09 2.76 -8.94
C THR A 113 -10.40 2.01 -7.64
N ARG A 114 -10.44 2.73 -6.52
CA ARG A 114 -10.76 2.15 -5.21
C ARG A 114 -12.19 1.59 -5.17
N GLU A 115 -13.17 2.33 -5.67
CA GLU A 115 -14.57 1.88 -5.76
C GLU A 115 -14.69 0.62 -6.60
N TYR A 116 -13.95 0.55 -7.71
CA TYR A 116 -13.88 -0.65 -8.55
C TYR A 116 -13.33 -1.85 -7.76
N LEU A 117 -12.20 -1.69 -7.08
CA LEU A 117 -11.59 -2.75 -6.26
C LEU A 117 -12.48 -3.16 -5.09
N SER A 118 -13.12 -2.20 -4.42
CA SER A 118 -14.07 -2.46 -3.35
C SER A 118 -15.30 -3.21 -3.86
N THR A 119 -15.78 -2.89 -5.06
CA THR A 119 -16.86 -3.63 -5.71
C THR A 119 -16.42 -5.08 -5.97
N LEU A 120 -15.21 -5.31 -6.47
CA LEU A 120 -14.68 -6.66 -6.69
C LEU A 120 -14.60 -7.48 -5.39
N MET A 121 -14.23 -6.84 -4.28
CA MET A 121 -14.15 -7.48 -2.97
C MET A 121 -15.54 -7.90 -2.47
N HIS A 122 -16.53 -7.02 -2.58
CA HIS A 122 -17.84 -7.23 -1.96
C HIS A 122 -18.86 -7.94 -2.87
N ILE A 123 -18.67 -7.95 -4.19
CA ILE A 123 -19.62 -8.60 -5.13
C ILE A 123 -19.52 -10.13 -5.09
N ARG A 124 -18.35 -10.68 -4.73
CA ARG A 124 -18.12 -12.12 -4.60
C ARG A 124 -18.11 -12.49 -3.13
N TRP A 125 -19.12 -13.24 -2.69
CA TRP A 125 -19.29 -13.68 -1.30
C TRP A 125 -18.08 -14.42 -0.68
N ASN A 126 -17.16 -14.93 -1.50
CA ASN A 126 -15.97 -15.64 -1.03
C ASN A 126 -14.66 -14.86 -1.16
N THR A 127 -14.64 -13.73 -1.87
CA THR A 127 -13.38 -12.99 -2.06
C THR A 127 -13.03 -12.28 -0.76
N GLN A 128 -11.83 -12.58 -0.25
CA GLN A 128 -11.35 -12.11 1.05
C GLN A 128 -9.94 -11.51 0.96
N LEU A 129 -9.25 -11.76 -0.16
CA LEU A 129 -7.93 -11.23 -0.48
C LEU A 129 -7.93 -10.77 -1.94
N ILE A 130 -7.55 -9.52 -2.19
CA ILE A 130 -7.21 -9.04 -3.53
C ILE A 130 -5.74 -8.63 -3.54
N VAL A 131 -5.00 -9.12 -4.52
CA VAL A 131 -3.57 -8.83 -4.69
C VAL A 131 -3.23 -8.68 -6.17
N ALA A 132 -2.23 -7.85 -6.46
CA ALA A 132 -1.66 -7.76 -7.79
C ALA A 132 -0.70 -8.94 -8.07
N GLN A 133 -0.45 -9.20 -9.35
CA GLN A 133 0.57 -10.16 -9.79
C GLN A 133 1.72 -9.43 -10.49
N ASP A 134 2.93 -9.99 -10.38
CA ASP A 134 4.08 -9.58 -11.18
C ASP A 134 4.16 -10.34 -12.51
N SER A 135 5.10 -9.95 -13.36
CA SER A 135 5.37 -10.55 -14.67
C SER A 135 5.70 -12.04 -14.61
N GLN A 136 6.06 -12.57 -13.44
CA GLN A 136 6.39 -13.97 -13.18
C GLN A 136 5.23 -14.76 -12.56
N SER A 137 4.02 -14.20 -12.56
CA SER A 137 2.81 -14.79 -11.96
C SER A 137 2.90 -15.00 -10.45
N ARG A 138 3.82 -14.31 -9.77
CA ARG A 138 3.89 -14.26 -8.30
C ARG A 138 3.06 -13.10 -7.80
N ILE A 139 2.70 -13.14 -6.52
CA ILE A 139 2.01 -12.01 -5.91
C ILE A 139 2.96 -10.85 -5.77
N ASN A 140 2.43 -9.69 -6.11
CA ASN A 140 3.08 -8.41 -6.00
C ASN A 140 2.52 -7.69 -4.76
N SER A 141 3.40 -7.36 -3.80
CA SER A 141 2.97 -6.72 -2.54
C SER A 141 2.73 -5.22 -2.65
N GLY A 142 2.83 -4.63 -3.85
CA GLY A 142 2.49 -3.23 -4.11
C GLY A 142 1.02 -2.92 -3.87
N PHE A 143 0.16 -3.92 -3.99
CA PHE A 143 -1.27 -3.84 -3.73
C PHE A 143 -1.72 -5.03 -2.88
N ILE A 144 -2.28 -4.78 -1.71
CA ILE A 144 -2.89 -5.80 -0.86
C ILE A 144 -4.20 -5.26 -0.28
N TYR A 145 -5.30 -5.98 -0.50
CA TYR A 145 -6.59 -5.64 0.08
C TYR A 145 -7.17 -6.86 0.82
N LEU A 146 -7.47 -6.69 2.11
CA LEU A 146 -7.85 -7.77 3.02
C LEU A 146 -9.24 -7.54 3.60
N MET A 147 -10.04 -8.61 3.68
CA MET A 147 -11.30 -8.59 4.44
C MET A 147 -11.06 -8.85 5.93
N ARG A 148 -11.61 -7.95 6.75
CA ARG A 148 -11.47 -7.95 8.22
C ARG A 148 -12.15 -9.11 8.92
N ASP A 149 -13.30 -9.55 8.38
CA ASP A 149 -14.21 -10.51 8.98
C ASP A 149 -13.94 -11.94 8.49
N SER A 150 -12.71 -12.17 8.00
CA SER A 150 -12.28 -13.46 7.49
C SER A 150 -11.32 -14.17 8.48
N TYR A 151 -11.75 -15.33 8.97
CA TYR A 151 -10.87 -16.23 9.73
C TYR A 151 -9.66 -16.70 8.88
N PRO A 152 -9.83 -17.10 7.61
CA PRO A 152 -8.69 -17.40 6.75
C PRO A 152 -7.70 -16.24 6.59
N VAL A 153 -8.16 -15.00 6.42
CA VAL A 153 -7.29 -13.81 6.35
C VAL A 153 -6.53 -13.61 7.67
N LYS A 154 -7.22 -13.70 8.82
CA LYS A 154 -6.57 -13.60 10.14
C LYS A 154 -5.48 -14.65 10.33
N ARG A 155 -5.72 -15.88 9.86
CA ARG A 155 -4.73 -16.96 9.87
C ARG A 155 -3.58 -16.70 8.91
N LEU A 156 -3.86 -16.22 7.69
CA LEU A 156 -2.85 -15.86 6.70
C LEU A 156 -1.92 -14.77 7.26
N MET A 157 -2.49 -13.72 7.86
CA MET A 157 -1.71 -12.64 8.48
C MET A 157 -0.91 -13.10 9.70
N ALA A 158 -1.40 -14.08 10.46
CA ALA A 158 -0.62 -14.69 11.54
C ALA A 158 0.61 -15.44 11.01
N LEU A 159 0.43 -16.25 9.97
CA LEU A 159 1.52 -17.00 9.33
C LEU A 159 2.51 -16.09 8.60
N LEU A 160 2.03 -15.03 7.97
CA LEU A 160 2.87 -14.02 7.31
C LEU A 160 3.76 -13.33 8.33
N LEU A 161 3.19 -12.86 9.43
CA LEU A 161 3.95 -12.24 10.52
C LEU A 161 5.01 -13.21 11.06
N GLN A 162 4.63 -14.47 11.31
CA GLN A 162 5.57 -15.49 11.76
C GLN A 162 6.71 -15.70 10.75
N THR A 163 6.38 -15.84 9.47
CA THR A 163 7.37 -16.01 8.39
C THR A 163 8.38 -14.86 8.37
N GLN A 164 7.90 -13.62 8.51
CA GLN A 164 8.75 -12.43 8.50
C GLN A 164 9.54 -12.24 9.81
N MET A 165 9.04 -12.75 10.94
CA MET A 165 9.79 -12.81 12.20
C MET A 165 10.91 -13.87 12.16
N ASP A 166 10.63 -15.03 11.57
CA ASP A 166 11.61 -16.12 11.42
C ASP A 166 12.67 -15.79 10.36
N ARG A 167 12.29 -14.98 9.36
CA ARG A 167 13.12 -14.57 8.21
C ARG A 167 13.01 -13.06 7.96
N PRO A 168 13.63 -12.22 8.83
CA PRO A 168 13.57 -10.76 8.71
C PRO A 168 14.33 -10.23 7.50
N ASP A 169 15.13 -11.08 6.83
CA ASP A 169 15.81 -10.79 5.58
C ASP A 169 14.87 -10.75 4.37
N LEU A 170 13.69 -11.37 4.46
CA LEU A 170 12.74 -11.39 3.36
C LEU A 170 12.00 -10.06 3.24
N THR A 171 11.84 -9.61 2.00
CA THR A 171 10.87 -8.56 1.68
C THR A 171 9.44 -9.02 2.00
N LEU A 172 8.53 -8.07 2.15
CA LEU A 172 7.10 -8.39 2.34
C LEU A 172 6.58 -9.30 1.24
N GLN A 173 6.94 -9.03 -0.02
CA GLN A 173 6.53 -9.84 -1.17
C GLN A 173 7.02 -11.29 -1.06
N GLU A 174 8.29 -11.50 -0.75
CA GLU A 174 8.88 -12.84 -0.61
C GLU A 174 8.27 -13.61 0.56
N ALA A 175 8.07 -12.94 1.70
CA ALA A 175 7.39 -13.52 2.84
C ALA A 175 5.95 -13.91 2.48
N PHE A 176 5.20 -13.05 1.79
CA PHE A 176 3.82 -13.30 1.36
C PHE A 176 3.70 -14.49 0.42
N ASN A 177 4.52 -14.54 -0.62
CA ASN A 177 4.53 -15.67 -1.56
C ASN A 177 4.87 -16.98 -0.83
N LYS A 178 5.90 -16.97 0.03
CA LYS A 178 6.28 -18.16 0.82
C LYS A 178 5.19 -18.60 1.80
N THR A 179 4.47 -17.67 2.41
CA THR A 179 3.35 -18.00 3.29
C THR A 179 2.19 -18.62 2.51
N LEU A 180 1.90 -18.13 1.30
CA LEU A 180 0.83 -18.69 0.47
C LEU A 180 1.13 -20.09 -0.05
N ASP A 181 2.40 -20.41 -0.34
CA ASP A 181 2.81 -21.78 -0.67
C ASP A 181 2.49 -22.79 0.44
N GLN A 182 2.43 -22.32 1.69
CA GLN A 182 2.10 -23.11 2.87
C GLN A 182 0.63 -23.01 3.28
N PHE A 183 -0.11 -22.05 2.71
CA PHE A 183 -1.49 -21.80 3.06
C PHE A 183 -2.40 -22.75 2.26
N PRO A 184 -3.28 -23.52 2.90
CA PRO A 184 -4.20 -24.39 2.17
C PRO A 184 -5.26 -23.54 1.47
N LEU A 185 -4.93 -23.01 0.29
CA LEU A 185 -5.85 -22.34 -0.60
C LEU A 185 -6.65 -23.40 -1.34
N ASP A 186 -7.94 -23.54 -1.01
CA ASP A 186 -8.84 -24.26 -1.90
C ASP A 186 -9.00 -23.42 -3.18
N LEU A 187 -8.40 -23.88 -4.28
CA LEU A 187 -8.46 -23.23 -5.59
C LEU A 187 -9.89 -23.05 -6.11
N LYS A 188 -10.88 -23.80 -5.57
CA LYS A 188 -12.31 -23.63 -5.91
C LYS A 188 -13.02 -22.56 -5.08
N SER A 189 -12.41 -22.08 -3.99
CA SER A 189 -13.11 -21.24 -3.01
C SER A 189 -13.33 -19.80 -3.47
N GLY A 190 -12.54 -19.27 -4.40
CA GLY A 190 -12.63 -17.85 -4.78
C GLY A 190 -12.11 -16.87 -3.70
N PHE A 191 -11.37 -17.40 -2.71
CA PHE A 191 -10.76 -16.67 -1.60
C PHE A 191 -9.87 -15.51 -2.06
N THR A 192 -8.98 -15.79 -3.02
CA THR A 192 -8.06 -14.80 -3.60
C THR A 192 -8.55 -14.37 -4.97
N LEU A 193 -8.64 -13.06 -5.19
CA LEU A 193 -8.77 -12.47 -6.52
C LEU A 193 -7.42 -11.86 -6.92
N LEU A 194 -6.91 -12.33 -8.06
CA LEU A 194 -5.67 -11.84 -8.65
C LEU A 194 -6.02 -10.76 -9.68
N LEU A 195 -5.40 -9.59 -9.54
CA LEU A 195 -5.56 -8.49 -10.49
C LEU A 195 -4.73 -8.76 -11.75
N ASP A 196 -5.30 -8.47 -12.92
CA ASP A 196 -4.66 -8.72 -14.20
C ASP A 196 -3.59 -7.67 -14.56
N ALA A 197 -2.58 -8.09 -15.32
CA ALA A 197 -1.47 -7.23 -15.73
C ALA A 197 -1.84 -6.20 -16.82
N LEU A 198 -3.08 -6.16 -17.33
CA LEU A 198 -3.51 -5.16 -18.31
C LEU A 198 -4.08 -3.93 -17.61
N HIS A 199 -4.89 -4.14 -16.58
CA HIS A 199 -5.51 -3.09 -15.77
C HIS A 199 -4.65 -2.68 -14.57
N PHE A 200 -3.85 -3.60 -14.04
CA PHE A 200 -2.99 -3.41 -12.87
C PHE A 200 -1.55 -3.90 -13.14
N PRO A 201 -0.88 -3.39 -14.19
CA PRO A 201 0.46 -3.82 -14.55
C PRO A 201 1.50 -3.52 -13.46
N ASP A 202 2.51 -4.40 -13.38
CA ASP A 202 3.79 -4.05 -12.80
C ASP A 202 4.60 -3.14 -13.73
N GLY A 203 5.74 -2.67 -13.24
CA GLY A 203 6.52 -1.68 -13.96
C GLY A 203 7.12 -2.23 -15.26
N GLU A 204 7.56 -3.48 -15.28
CA GLU A 204 8.07 -4.10 -16.51
C GLU A 204 6.97 -4.20 -17.58
N SER A 205 5.76 -4.63 -17.19
CA SER A 205 4.62 -4.76 -18.08
C SER A 205 4.15 -3.41 -18.63
N TYR A 206 4.19 -2.36 -17.80
CA TYR A 206 3.77 -1.01 -18.18
C TYR A 206 4.81 -0.26 -19.02
N PHE A 207 6.07 -0.18 -18.56
CA PHE A 207 7.09 0.66 -19.17
C PHE A 207 7.85 -0.04 -20.30
N SER A 208 8.32 -1.27 -20.06
CA SER A 208 9.18 -1.99 -21.00
C SER A 208 8.39 -2.69 -22.09
N ARG A 209 7.30 -3.37 -21.70
CA ARG A 209 6.48 -4.17 -22.60
C ARG A 209 5.28 -3.40 -23.16
N ASN A 210 4.93 -2.28 -22.54
CA ASN A 210 3.85 -1.40 -22.99
C ASN A 210 2.50 -2.14 -23.21
N LEU A 211 2.24 -3.19 -22.42
CA LEU A 211 1.18 -4.18 -22.69
C LEU A 211 -0.20 -3.54 -22.80
N SER A 212 -0.57 -2.71 -21.83
CA SER A 212 -1.90 -2.07 -21.79
C SER A 212 -2.12 -1.19 -23.01
N LYS A 213 -1.10 -0.41 -23.41
CA LYS A 213 -1.19 0.53 -24.53
C LYS A 213 -1.24 -0.17 -25.88
N GLU A 214 -0.53 -1.28 -26.07
CA GLU A 214 -0.57 -2.06 -27.32
C GLU A 214 -1.97 -2.55 -27.66
N ILE A 215 -2.80 -2.82 -26.66
CA ILE A 215 -4.17 -3.30 -26.81
C ILE A 215 -5.24 -2.23 -26.54
N GLY A 216 -4.83 -0.96 -26.36
CA GLY A 216 -5.74 0.17 -26.16
C GLY A 216 -6.46 0.21 -24.81
N ILE A 217 -5.90 -0.44 -23.77
CA ILE A 217 -6.42 -0.39 -22.40
C ILE A 217 -5.70 0.70 -21.62
N ASN A 218 -6.48 1.53 -20.93
CA ASN A 218 -5.97 2.48 -19.95
C ASN A 218 -5.95 1.79 -18.57
N PRO A 219 -4.77 1.54 -17.99
CA PRO A 219 -4.68 0.87 -16.69
C PRO A 219 -5.23 1.75 -15.57
N TYR A 220 -5.77 1.11 -14.53
CA TYR A 220 -6.27 1.76 -13.33
C TYR A 220 -5.14 2.16 -12.38
N MET A 221 -4.12 1.31 -12.27
CA MET A 221 -2.94 1.53 -11.45
C MET A 221 -1.70 0.97 -12.14
N VAL A 222 -0.52 1.42 -11.71
CA VAL A 222 0.77 0.81 -12.09
C VAL A 222 1.66 0.68 -10.86
N HIS A 223 2.31 -0.48 -10.69
CA HIS A 223 3.34 -0.64 -9.65
C HIS A 223 4.74 -0.40 -10.21
N VAL A 224 5.39 0.68 -9.81
CA VAL A 224 6.71 1.06 -10.32
C VAL A 224 7.85 0.43 -9.49
N ASN A 225 7.93 -0.90 -9.53
CA ASN A 225 8.87 -1.70 -8.72
C ASN A 225 10.11 -2.21 -9.48
N HIS A 226 10.10 -2.23 -10.82
CA HIS A 226 11.19 -2.76 -11.64
C HIS A 226 12.47 -1.89 -11.68
N LYS A 227 12.43 -0.68 -11.12
CA LYS A 227 13.56 0.27 -10.99
C LYS A 227 13.65 0.80 -9.57
N THR A 228 14.82 1.28 -9.16
CA THR A 228 15.06 1.80 -7.79
C THR A 228 15.77 3.16 -7.81
N GLY A 229 15.55 3.93 -6.73
CA GLY A 229 16.19 5.23 -6.52
C GLY A 229 16.07 6.16 -7.72
N LYS A 230 17.19 6.75 -8.13
CA LYS A 230 17.24 7.73 -9.22
C LYS A 230 16.72 7.18 -10.55
N GLU A 231 17.03 5.92 -10.90
CA GLU A 231 16.53 5.32 -12.15
C GLU A 231 15.00 5.28 -12.20
N ARG A 232 14.35 5.04 -11.06
CA ARG A 232 12.89 5.07 -10.96
C ARG A 232 12.35 6.48 -11.17
N ILE A 233 12.94 7.47 -10.52
CA ILE A 233 12.52 8.87 -10.62
C ILE A 233 12.68 9.38 -12.06
N ASP A 234 13.82 9.10 -12.70
CA ASP A 234 14.09 9.52 -14.07
C ASP A 234 13.07 8.87 -15.04
N LEU A 235 12.74 7.60 -14.84
CA LEU A 235 11.69 6.92 -15.62
C LEU A 235 10.31 7.54 -15.42
N LEU A 236 9.93 7.85 -14.17
CA LEU A 236 8.66 8.50 -13.87
C LEU A 236 8.57 9.87 -14.56
N LYS A 237 9.66 10.64 -14.58
CA LYS A 237 9.73 11.94 -15.29
C LYS A 237 9.60 11.78 -16.80
N GLU A 238 10.31 10.82 -17.39
CA GLU A 238 10.23 10.53 -18.83
C GLU A 238 8.80 10.22 -19.27
N HIS A 239 8.07 9.47 -18.44
CA HIS A 239 6.69 9.06 -18.71
C HIS A 239 5.63 10.02 -18.17
N GLN A 240 6.01 11.22 -17.69
CA GLN A 240 5.08 12.23 -17.14
C GLN A 240 4.27 11.73 -15.94
N LEU A 241 4.84 10.84 -15.14
CA LEU A 241 4.27 10.27 -13.91
C LEU A 241 4.98 10.80 -12.65
N TRP A 242 5.69 11.92 -12.76
CA TRP A 242 6.34 12.61 -11.64
C TRP A 242 5.76 14.03 -11.50
N TYR A 243 4.94 14.25 -10.49
CA TYR A 243 4.22 15.52 -10.26
C TYR A 243 4.82 16.35 -9.13
N VAL A 244 5.92 15.89 -8.56
CA VAL A 244 6.51 16.50 -7.37
C VAL A 244 7.44 17.64 -7.72
N ASP A 245 7.22 18.78 -7.08
CA ASP A 245 8.20 19.86 -6.99
C ASP A 245 9.23 19.51 -5.90
N GLU A 246 10.37 19.00 -6.32
CA GLU A 246 11.46 18.60 -5.42
C GLU A 246 12.06 19.80 -4.67
N GLU A 247 12.09 20.99 -5.27
CA GLU A 247 12.63 22.17 -4.61
C GLU A 247 11.71 22.66 -3.51
N HIS A 248 10.39 22.59 -3.74
CA HIS A 248 9.42 22.87 -2.69
C HIS A 248 9.59 21.95 -1.47
N ILE A 249 9.76 20.63 -1.69
CA ILE A 249 9.98 19.69 -0.57
C ILE A 249 11.28 20.00 0.16
N LYS A 250 12.37 20.29 -0.56
CA LYS A 250 13.65 20.68 0.08
C LYS A 250 13.51 21.95 0.91
N GLN A 251 12.70 22.92 0.48
CA GLN A 251 12.41 24.12 1.27
C GLN A 251 11.65 23.79 2.55
N LEU A 252 10.68 22.86 2.49
CA LEU A 252 9.98 22.37 3.68
C LEU A 252 10.94 21.68 4.66
N ASP A 253 11.88 20.86 4.15
CA ASP A 253 12.92 20.21 4.97
C ASP A 253 13.78 21.25 5.72
N GLN A 254 14.16 22.34 5.04
CA GLN A 254 14.95 23.41 5.63
C GLN A 254 14.18 24.18 6.71
N GLN A 255 12.87 24.38 6.54
CA GLN A 255 12.03 25.04 7.54
C GLN A 255 11.98 24.23 8.84
N ILE A 256 11.82 22.91 8.75
CA ILE A 256 11.77 22.01 9.91
C ILE A 256 13.12 21.93 10.63
N THR A 257 14.24 22.02 9.89
CA THR A 257 15.58 21.92 10.49
C THR A 257 16.01 23.19 11.25
N ASN A 258 15.36 24.32 10.98
CA ASN A 258 15.69 25.62 11.57
C ASN A 258 14.78 26.01 12.75
N GLU A 259 13.83 25.15 13.14
CA GLU A 259 12.99 25.27 14.35
C GLU A 259 13.53 24.41 15.50
#